data_AF-A0A9E0PDV9-F1
#
_entry.id   AF-A0A9E0PDV9-F1
#
_cell.length_a   1.000
_cell.length_b   1.000
_cell.length_c   1.000
_cell.angle_alpha   90.00
_cell.angle_beta   90.00
_cell.angle_gamma   90.00
#
_symmetry.space_group_name_H-M   'P 1'
#
loop_
_entity.id
_entity.type
_entity.pdbx_description
1 polymer ?
#
loop_
_entity_poly.entity_id
_entity_poly.type
_entity_poly.pdbx_seq_one_letter_code
_entity_poly.pdbx_strand_id
1 'polypeptide(L)' 'MTDQPAVPKRPTKPDPMECCRRGCYPCIFDYHDTATERWEARVRALGLDPDAIPVED' A
#
# COMPACT_ATOMS: atom_id res chain seq x y z
N MET A 1 -3.66 -10.02 27.45
CA MET A 1 -4.13 -9.98 26.05
C MET A 1 -3.61 -8.68 25.48
N THR A 2 -2.46 -8.72 24.80
CA THR A 2 -1.89 -7.52 24.20
C THR A 2 -2.65 -7.28 22.91
N ASP A 3 -3.59 -6.34 22.93
CA ASP A 3 -4.26 -5.85 21.72
C ASP A 3 -3.24 -5.01 20.95
N GLN A 4 -2.37 -5.68 20.21
CA GLN A 4 -1.48 -5.01 19.30
C GLN A 4 -2.37 -4.45 18.18
N PRO A 5 -2.38 -3.13 17.94
CA PRO A 5 -3.26 -2.56 16.93
C PRO A 5 -2.99 -3.28 15.61
N ALA A 6 -4.03 -3.88 15.04
CA ALA A 6 -3.92 -4.63 13.81
C ALA A 6 -3.46 -3.67 12.70
N VAL A 7 -2.20 -3.78 12.33
CA VAL A 7 -1.61 -2.96 11.28
C VAL A 7 -2.32 -3.31 9.97
N PRO A 8 -2.84 -2.32 9.21
CA PRO A 8 -3.47 -2.61 7.93
C PRO A 8 -2.47 -3.28 6.99
N LYS A 9 -2.93 -4.24 6.19
CA LYS A 9 -2.07 -4.86 5.16
C LYS A 9 -1.69 -3.80 4.11
N ARG A 10 -0.42 -3.76 3.72
CA ARG A 10 0.04 -2.88 2.64
C ARG A 10 -0.59 -3.30 1.31
N PRO A 11 -0.92 -2.35 0.42
CA PRO A 11 -1.30 -2.68 -0.95
C PRO A 11 -0.23 -3.51 -1.64
N THR A 12 -0.66 -4.58 -2.32
CA THR A 12 0.21 -5.40 -3.17
C THR A 12 0.54 -4.62 -4.43
N LYS A 13 1.83 -4.63 -4.80
CA LYS A 13 2.28 -3.97 -6.03
C LYS A 13 1.73 -4.73 -7.25
N PRO A 14 1.07 -4.03 -8.20
CA PRO A 14 0.57 -4.68 -9.39
C PRO A 14 1.71 -5.13 -10.31
N ASP A 15 1.51 -6.25 -11.00
CA ASP A 15 2.48 -6.77 -11.97
C ASP A 15 2.45 -5.92 -13.27
N PRO A 16 3.59 -5.72 -13.96
CA PRO A 16 3.62 -5.05 -15.26
C PRO A 16 2.66 -5.61 -16.32
N MET A 17 2.32 -6.90 -16.24
CA MET A 17 1.38 -7.58 -17.12
C MET A 17 -0.09 -7.27 -16.79
N GLU A 18 -0.40 -6.80 -15.58
CA GLU A 18 -1.73 -6.31 -15.21
C GLU A 18 -1.98 -4.91 -15.79
N CYS A 19 -0.93 -4.20 -16.20
CA CYS A 19 -1.08 -2.93 -16.89
C CYS A 19 -1.69 -3.12 -18.28
N CYS A 20 -2.79 -2.40 -18.54
CA CYS A 20 -3.50 -2.38 -19.83
C CYS A 20 -2.57 -2.05 -21.02
N ARG A 21 -1.45 -1.33 -20.79
CA ARG A 21 -0.53 -0.76 -21.80
C ARG A 21 -1.22 0.06 -22.90
N ARG A 22 -2.40 0.61 -22.63
CA ARG A 22 -3.19 1.44 -23.56
C ARG A 22 -3.08 2.95 -23.29
N GLY A 23 -2.19 3.36 -22.39
CA GLY A 23 -2.10 4.76 -21.95
C GLY A 23 -3.24 5.18 -21.02
N CYS A 24 -3.77 4.25 -20.22
CA CYS A 24 -4.82 4.53 -19.22
C CYS A 24 -4.31 5.55 -18.17
N TYR A 25 -5.10 6.58 -17.83
CA TYR A 25 -4.82 7.53 -16.73
C TYR A 25 -6.07 7.79 -15.88
N PRO A 26 -6.03 7.55 -14.55
CA PRO A 26 -4.92 6.95 -13.80
C PRO A 26 -4.70 5.47 -14.17
N CYS A 27 -3.44 5.05 -14.22
CA CYS A 27 -3.05 3.66 -14.46
C CYS A 27 -3.11 2.83 -13.16
N ILE A 28 -2.95 1.51 -13.27
CA ILE A 28 -2.97 0.61 -12.10
C ILE A 28 -1.88 0.98 -11.07
N PHE A 29 -0.74 1.49 -11.53
CA PHE A 29 0.33 1.97 -10.65
C PHE A 29 -0.07 3.25 -9.91
N ASP A 30 -0.74 4.19 -10.57
CA ASP A 30 -1.24 5.42 -9.92
C ASP A 30 -2.24 5.08 -8.80
N TYR A 31 -3.11 4.09 -9.03
CA TYR A 31 -4.03 3.59 -8.02
C TYR A 31 -3.29 2.91 -6.85
N HIS A 32 -2.27 2.11 -7.15
CA HIS A 32 -1.42 1.49 -6.14
C HIS A 32 -0.70 2.53 -5.28
N ASP A 33 -0.14 3.57 -5.89
CA ASP A 33 0.59 4.62 -5.19
C ASP A 33 -0.36 5.41 -4.28
N THR A 34 -1.54 5.78 -4.79
CA THR A 34 -2.60 6.40 -3.99
C THR A 34 -3.03 5.52 -2.81
N ALA A 35 -3.16 4.21 -3.02
CA ALA A 35 -3.50 3.27 -1.96
C ALA A 35 -2.37 3.14 -0.93
N THR A 36 -1.11 3.16 -1.39
CA THR A 36 0.08 3.09 -0.55
C THR A 36 0.20 4.32 0.34
N GLU A 37 0.02 5.52 -0.22
CA GLU A 37 -0.01 6.77 0.54
C GLU A 37 -1.07 6.75 1.66
N ARG A 38 -2.28 6.25 1.36
CA ARG A 38 -3.35 6.11 2.36
C ARG A 38 -2.99 5.11 3.45
N TRP A 39 -2.31 4.02 3.08
CA TRP A 39 -1.83 3.03 4.03
C TRP A 39 -0.76 3.63 4.94
N GLU A 40 0.24 4.32 4.38
CA GLU A 40 1.30 4.99 5.16
C GLU A 40 0.71 6.00 6.15
N ALA A 41 -0.26 6.80 5.71
CA ALA A 41 -0.95 7.75 6.58
C ALA A 41 -1.65 7.06 7.75
N ARG A 42 -2.28 5.90 7.52
CA ARG A 42 -2.93 5.10 8.58
C ARG A 42 -1.90 4.51 9.54
N VAL A 43 -0.80 3.97 9.02
CA VAL A 43 0.29 3.42 9.84
C VAL A 43 0.89 4.50 10.74
N ARG A 44 1.20 5.67 10.18
CA ARG A 44 1.70 6.83 10.94
C ARG A 44 0.68 7.28 12.00
N ALA A 45 -0.62 7.26 11.68
CA ALA A 45 -1.68 7.56 12.65
C ALA A 45 -1.79 6.56 13.81
N LEU A 46 -1.31 5.32 13.61
CA LEU A 46 -1.18 4.31 14.67
C LEU A 46 0.12 4.47 15.49
N GLY A 47 0.95 5.47 15.19
CA GLY A 47 2.24 5.70 15.85
C GLY A 47 3.35 4.72 15.41
N LEU A 48 3.17 4.07 14.26
CA LEU A 48 4.11 3.11 13.69
C LEU A 48 4.87 3.75 12.52
N ASP A 49 6.03 3.18 12.21
CA ASP A 49 6.83 3.56 11.04
C ASP A 49 6.46 2.66 9.84
N PRO A 50 5.91 3.20 8.73
CA PRO A 50 5.57 2.42 7.55
C PRO A 50 6.77 1.74 6.89
N ASP A 51 7.97 2.33 6.98
CA ASP A 51 9.19 1.75 6.39
C ASP A 51 9.72 0.57 7.23
N ALA A 52 9.31 0.47 8.50
CA ALA A 52 9.66 -0.64 9.39
C ALA A 52 8.74 -1.85 9.26
N ILE A 53 7.61 -1.74 8.52
CA ILE A 53 6.69 -2.86 8.32
C ILE A 53 7.19 -3.73 7.17
N PRO A 54 7.50 -5.01 7.41
CA PRO A 54 7.92 -5.90 6.33
C PRO A 54 6.80 -6.04 5.31
N VAL A 55 7.13 -5.70 4.07
CA VAL A 55 6.25 -5.87 2.91
C VAL A 55 6.51 -7.26 2.35
N GLU A 56 5.59 -8.19 2.61
CA GLU A 56 5.63 -9.49 1.94
C GLU A 56 5.17 -9.27 0.48
N ASP A 57 6.04 -9.69 -0.46
CA ASP A 57 5.88 -9.62 -1.92
C ASP A 57 4.89 -10.68 -2.43
#